data_AF-A0A9W7L612-F1
#
_entry.id   AF-A0A9W7L612-F1
#
_cell.length_a   1.000
_cell.length_b   1.000
_cell.length_c   1.000
_cell.angle_alpha   90.00
_cell.angle_beta   90.00
_cell.angle_gamma   90.00
#
_symmetry.space_group_name_H-M   'P 1'
#
loop_
_entity.id
_entity.type
_entity.pdbx_description
1 polymer ?
#
loop_
_entity_poly.entity_id
_entity_poly.type
_entity_poly.pdbx_seq_one_letter_code
_entity_poly.pdbx_strand_id
1 'polypeptide(L)'
;MEEVKDLVKVLTTSHESTELETAAKTVLELGKLGVSNGYVPKLNLVEVKGLIGGLVRVMRKDGERFRVAREDAVGAIYWISYLGGVEVKKGLFKHKGGSSGGLIAGLVEILGQTRSEYKLARENAVVAINGIAFGADTEVLKGLFEHKGLIAGLVEILGLKGSEYKWVRENAVAAINRIANDADDEVKASLFLFPQLMSRIEVIIVMKTPI
;
A
#
# COMPACT_ATOMS: atom_id res chain seq x y z
N MET A 1 2.90 24.61 3.88
CA MET A 1 3.33 24.05 2.58
C MET A 1 4.84 24.07 2.40
N GLU A 2 5.57 25.12 2.81
CA GLU A 2 7.04 25.14 2.75
C GLU A 2 7.68 23.98 3.52
N GLU A 3 7.19 23.68 4.73
CA GLU A 3 7.65 22.51 5.51
C GLU A 3 7.50 21.18 4.75
N VAL A 4 6.44 21.02 3.94
CA VAL A 4 6.24 19.80 3.13
C VAL A 4 7.20 19.76 1.96
N LYS A 5 7.59 20.91 1.38
CA LYS A 5 8.60 20.96 0.31
C LYS A 5 9.97 20.52 0.80
N ASP A 6 10.34 20.88 2.03
CA ASP A 6 11.58 20.42 2.65
C ASP A 6 11.57 18.90 2.87
N LEU A 7 10.44 18.34 3.31
CA LEU A 7 10.26 16.89 3.38
C LEU A 7 10.43 16.23 2.00
N VAL A 8 9.81 16.78 0.96
CA VAL A 8 9.96 16.27 -0.42
C VAL A 8 11.42 16.29 -0.86
N LYS A 9 12.15 17.38 -0.58
CA LYS A 9 13.58 17.49 -0.89
C LYS A 9 14.36 16.36 -0.21
N VAL A 10 14.18 16.17 1.10
CA VAL A 10 14.85 15.09 1.84
C VAL A 10 14.52 13.71 1.25
N LEU A 11 13.24 13.39 1.06
CA LEU A 11 12.79 12.10 0.54
C LEU A 11 13.37 11.79 -0.85
N THR A 12 13.50 12.82 -1.69
CA THR A 12 13.97 12.69 -3.07
C THR A 12 15.49 12.68 -3.21
N THR A 13 16.23 13.45 -2.40
CA THR A 13 17.68 13.63 -2.57
C THR A 13 18.54 12.98 -1.49
N SER A 14 18.05 12.81 -0.26
CA SER A 14 18.88 12.31 0.83
C SER A 14 19.24 10.83 0.68
N HIS A 15 20.44 10.47 1.13
CA HIS A 15 20.94 9.10 1.24
C HIS A 15 21.14 8.66 2.69
N GLU A 16 20.98 9.58 3.64
CA GLU A 16 21.18 9.33 5.07
C GLU A 16 19.93 8.71 5.68
N SER A 17 20.10 7.58 6.38
CA SER A 17 18.95 6.82 6.89
C SER A 17 18.14 7.59 7.93
N THR A 18 18.79 8.35 8.79
CA THR A 18 18.16 9.14 9.87
C THR A 18 17.34 10.31 9.32
N GLU A 19 17.81 10.98 8.26
CA GLU A 19 17.06 12.03 7.59
C GLU A 19 15.82 11.46 6.88
N LEU A 20 15.98 10.33 6.18
CA LEU A 20 14.89 9.66 5.51
C LEU A 20 13.84 9.13 6.48
N GLU A 21 14.26 8.60 7.63
CA GLU A 21 13.38 8.17 8.71
C GLU A 21 12.57 9.35 9.24
N THR A 22 13.24 10.44 9.63
CA THR A 22 12.59 11.64 10.15
C THR A 22 11.57 12.19 9.15
N ALA A 23 11.94 12.26 7.86
CA ALA A 23 11.06 12.77 6.83
C ALA A 23 9.85 11.84 6.59
N ALA A 24 10.08 10.53 6.45
CA ALA A 24 9.02 9.55 6.23
C ALA A 24 8.03 9.51 7.41
N LYS A 25 8.54 9.51 8.65
CA LYS A 25 7.76 9.59 9.88
C LYS A 25 6.91 10.85 9.94
N THR A 26 7.47 11.99 9.57
CA THR A 26 6.72 13.25 9.56
C THR A 26 5.55 13.19 8.57
N VAL A 27 5.75 12.62 7.38
CA VAL A 27 4.66 12.43 6.41
C VAL A 27 3.63 11.43 6.90
N LEU A 28 4.06 10.36 7.59
CA LEU A 28 3.18 9.40 8.25
C LEU A 28 2.26 10.09 9.27
N GLU A 29 2.81 10.91 10.15
CA GLU A 29 2.03 11.65 11.15
C GLU A 29 1.09 12.67 10.50
N LEU A 30 1.53 13.38 9.45
CA LEU A 30 0.65 14.25 8.67
C LEU A 30 -0.52 13.48 8.05
N GLY A 31 -0.28 12.24 7.58
CA GLY A 31 -1.33 11.34 7.11
C GLY A 31 -2.34 10.98 8.21
N LYS A 32 -1.86 10.66 9.42
CA LYS A 32 -2.71 10.29 10.57
C LYS A 32 -3.55 11.46 11.09
N LEU A 33 -3.03 12.68 11.08
CA LEU A 33 -3.73 13.88 11.59
C LEU A 33 -5.03 14.20 10.85
N GLY A 34 -5.27 13.61 9.67
CA GLY A 34 -6.58 13.62 9.02
C GLY A 34 -7.71 12.93 9.81
N VAL A 35 -7.39 12.18 10.87
CA VAL A 35 -8.35 11.40 11.67
C VAL A 35 -8.88 12.15 12.89
N SER A 36 -8.08 13.03 13.51
CA SER A 36 -8.31 13.39 14.92
C SER A 36 -9.14 14.63 15.18
N ASN A 37 -9.34 15.56 14.24
CA ASN A 37 -9.83 16.90 14.61
C ASN A 37 -10.95 17.53 13.75
N GLY A 38 -11.67 16.78 12.91
CA GLY A 38 -12.91 17.27 12.26
C GLY A 38 -12.85 18.56 11.41
N TYR A 39 -11.69 19.22 11.32
CA TYR A 39 -11.55 20.61 10.86
C TYR A 39 -10.18 20.94 10.25
N VAL A 40 -9.27 19.97 10.10
CA VAL A 40 -8.06 20.23 9.30
C VAL A 40 -8.45 20.02 7.84
N PRO A 41 -8.32 21.03 6.95
CA PRO A 41 -8.52 20.81 5.52
C PRO A 41 -7.62 19.64 5.12
N LYS A 42 -8.23 18.56 4.62
CA LYS A 42 -7.54 17.34 4.21
C LYS A 42 -6.34 17.76 3.37
N LEU A 43 -5.13 17.69 3.95
CA LEU A 43 -3.94 18.08 3.22
C LEU A 43 -3.85 17.11 2.05
N ASN A 44 -4.03 17.61 0.83
CA ASN A 44 -4.06 16.75 -0.34
C ASN A 44 -2.61 16.37 -0.69
N LEU A 45 -2.04 15.47 0.11
CA LEU A 45 -0.64 15.08 0.03
C LEU A 45 -0.28 14.51 -1.35
N VAL A 46 -1.25 13.91 -2.08
CA VAL A 46 -1.00 13.40 -3.43
C VAL A 46 -0.80 14.51 -4.48
N GLU A 47 -1.27 15.73 -4.23
CA GLU A 47 -1.05 16.88 -5.12
C GLU A 47 0.32 17.54 -4.89
N VAL A 48 0.98 17.23 -3.76
CA VAL A 48 2.32 17.75 -3.48
C VAL A 48 3.32 17.07 -4.41
N LYS A 49 3.75 17.82 -5.43
CA LYS A 49 4.69 17.35 -6.45
C LYS A 49 5.93 16.72 -5.82
N GLY A 50 6.19 15.47 -6.20
CA GLY A 50 7.37 14.72 -5.75
C GLY A 50 7.21 13.99 -4.42
N LEU A 51 6.14 14.22 -3.65
CA LEU A 51 5.95 13.56 -2.35
C LEU A 51 5.79 12.05 -2.50
N ILE A 52 4.82 11.61 -3.30
CA ILE A 52 4.59 10.17 -3.52
C ILE A 52 5.82 9.53 -4.17
N GLY A 53 6.47 10.20 -5.13
CA GLY A 53 7.72 9.72 -5.73
C GLY A 53 8.87 9.58 -4.72
N GLY A 54 8.98 10.52 -3.77
CA GLY A 54 9.93 10.45 -2.66
C GLY A 54 9.65 9.28 -1.72
N LEU A 55 8.39 9.08 -1.32
CA LEU A 55 8.00 7.92 -0.50
C LEU A 55 8.29 6.60 -1.22
N VAL A 56 7.98 6.52 -2.51
CA VAL A 56 8.28 5.35 -3.37
C VAL A 56 9.78 5.08 -3.44
N ARG A 57 10.62 6.12 -3.48
CA ARG A 57 12.07 5.98 -3.43
C ARG A 57 12.53 5.42 -2.07
N VAL A 58 11.98 5.94 -0.97
CA VAL A 58 12.36 5.51 0.39
C VAL A 58 11.95 4.07 0.67
N MET A 59 10.71 3.69 0.32
CA MET A 59 10.25 2.31 0.55
C MET A 59 11.10 1.27 -0.20
N ARG A 60 11.73 1.64 -1.32
CA ARG A 60 12.61 0.77 -2.10
C ARG A 60 14.06 0.73 -1.62
N LYS A 61 14.43 1.50 -0.59
CA LYS A 61 15.79 1.44 -0.02
C LYS A 61 15.99 0.07 0.62
N ASP A 62 17.10 -0.58 0.26
CA ASP A 62 17.49 -1.88 0.77
C ASP A 62 18.45 -1.77 1.96
N GLY A 63 18.44 -2.79 2.83
CA GLY A 63 19.27 -2.93 4.01
C GLY A 63 18.62 -2.45 5.31
N GLU A 64 18.98 -3.10 6.41
CA GLU A 64 18.44 -2.91 7.76
C GLU A 64 18.48 -1.45 8.23
N ARG A 65 19.53 -0.69 7.86
CA ARG A 65 19.65 0.72 8.25
C ARG A 65 18.52 1.61 7.75
N PHE A 66 17.80 1.20 6.69
CA PHE A 66 16.64 1.93 6.17
C PHE A 66 15.30 1.30 6.54
N ARG A 67 15.30 0.27 7.41
CA ARG A 67 14.09 -0.46 7.78
C ARG A 67 12.98 0.47 8.30
N VAL A 68 13.29 1.32 9.27
CA VAL A 68 12.30 2.23 9.87
C VAL A 68 11.78 3.24 8.85
N ALA A 69 12.68 3.89 8.10
CA ALA A 69 12.29 4.82 7.03
C ALA A 69 11.38 4.17 5.98
N ARG A 70 11.65 2.91 5.62
CA ARG A 70 10.82 2.12 4.71
C ARG A 70 9.44 1.84 5.30
N GLU A 71 9.39 1.34 6.53
CA GLU A 71 8.15 1.03 7.25
C GLU A 71 7.25 2.27 7.34
N ASP A 72 7.83 3.41 7.70
CA ASP A 72 7.12 4.70 7.80
C ASP A 72 6.68 5.23 6.44
N ALA A 73 7.49 5.08 5.38
CA ALA A 73 7.11 5.51 4.04
C ALA A 73 5.91 4.72 3.50
N VAL A 74 5.88 3.40 3.70
CA VAL A 74 4.71 2.58 3.31
C VAL A 74 3.51 2.86 4.22
N GLY A 75 3.76 3.08 5.52
CA GLY A 75 2.72 3.49 6.46
C GLY A 75 2.06 4.82 6.06
N ALA A 76 2.84 5.79 5.61
CA ALA A 76 2.34 7.07 5.13
C ALA A 76 1.42 6.88 3.91
N ILE A 77 1.84 6.05 2.94
CA ILE A 77 1.01 5.70 1.78
C ILE A 77 -0.31 5.06 2.24
N TYR A 78 -0.26 4.14 3.20
CA TYR A 78 -1.46 3.54 3.78
C TYR A 78 -2.42 4.60 4.32
N TRP A 79 -1.97 5.51 5.20
CA TRP A 79 -2.84 6.54 5.76
C TRP A 79 -3.39 7.51 4.72
N ILE A 80 -2.57 7.91 3.75
CA ILE A 80 -3.01 8.74 2.61
C ILE A 80 -4.12 8.02 1.83
N SER A 81 -3.94 6.73 1.54
CA SER A 81 -4.93 5.95 0.78
C SER A 81 -6.23 5.72 1.55
N TYR A 82 -6.13 5.40 2.85
CA TYR A 82 -7.25 5.04 3.71
C TYR A 82 -8.18 6.23 3.95
N LEU A 83 -7.62 7.43 4.15
CA LEU A 83 -8.38 8.66 4.39
C LEU A 83 -8.72 9.41 3.10
N GLY A 84 -8.08 9.02 2.00
CA GLY A 84 -8.25 9.61 0.68
C GLY A 84 -9.63 9.35 0.08
N GLY A 85 -10.18 10.38 -0.57
CA GLY A 85 -11.33 10.22 -1.45
C GLY A 85 -10.97 9.51 -2.76
N VAL A 86 -11.95 9.35 -3.65
CA VAL A 86 -11.76 8.72 -4.98
C VAL A 86 -10.60 9.36 -5.75
N GLU A 87 -10.51 10.69 -5.76
CA GLU A 87 -9.46 11.41 -6.49
C GLU A 87 -8.05 11.18 -5.92
N VAL A 88 -7.93 10.99 -4.59
CA VAL A 88 -6.67 10.61 -3.96
C VAL A 88 -6.24 9.23 -4.43
N LYS A 89 -7.17 8.26 -4.45
CA LYS A 89 -6.92 6.88 -4.89
C LYS A 89 -6.52 6.83 -6.36
N LYS A 90 -7.18 7.62 -7.22
CA LYS A 90 -6.77 7.81 -8.62
C LYS A 90 -5.37 8.39 -8.73
N GLY A 91 -5.05 9.42 -7.95
CA GLY A 91 -3.72 10.02 -7.93
C GLY A 91 -2.63 9.02 -7.53
N LEU A 92 -2.87 8.23 -6.49
CA LEU A 92 -1.99 7.14 -6.06
C LEU A 92 -1.82 6.08 -7.14
N PHE A 93 -2.93 5.60 -7.74
CA PHE A 93 -2.90 4.59 -8.80
C PHE A 93 -2.17 5.09 -10.05
N LYS A 94 -2.45 6.32 -10.49
CA LYS A 94 -1.82 6.95 -11.68
C LYS A 94 -0.39 7.39 -11.44
N HIS A 95 0.12 7.35 -10.20
CA HIS A 95 1.47 7.76 -9.89
C HIS A 95 2.51 6.81 -10.54
N LYS A 96 2.95 7.18 -11.74
CA LYS A 96 4.10 6.62 -12.42
C LYS A 96 5.36 7.23 -11.80
N GLY A 97 6.07 6.48 -10.98
CA GLY A 97 7.43 6.84 -10.59
C GLY A 97 8.30 6.83 -11.84
N GLY A 98 9.37 7.64 -11.86
CA GLY A 98 10.30 7.72 -12.99
C GLY A 98 11.05 6.39 -13.24
N SER A 99 12.38 6.40 -13.19
CA SER A 99 13.20 5.20 -13.44
C SER A 99 12.92 4.01 -12.52
N SER A 100 12.24 4.25 -11.39
CA SER A 100 11.91 3.25 -10.37
C SER A 100 10.60 2.50 -10.66
N GLY A 101 9.74 2.97 -11.55
CA GLY A 101 8.38 2.43 -11.70
C GLY A 101 7.37 2.99 -10.68
N GLY A 102 6.08 2.78 -10.94
CA GLY A 102 4.92 3.33 -10.21
C GLY A 102 4.81 2.99 -8.73
N LEU A 103 3.91 3.68 -8.03
CA LEU A 103 3.58 3.36 -6.63
C LEU A 103 3.13 1.91 -6.48
N ILE A 104 2.21 1.46 -7.33
CA ILE A 104 1.68 0.09 -7.28
C ILE A 104 2.80 -0.94 -7.50
N ALA A 105 3.69 -0.71 -8.46
CA ALA A 105 4.86 -1.56 -8.68
C ALA A 105 5.76 -1.65 -7.44
N GLY A 106 6.01 -0.52 -6.77
CA GLY A 106 6.77 -0.50 -5.52
C GLY A 106 6.09 -1.30 -4.41
N LEU A 107 4.77 -1.20 -4.27
CA LEU A 107 4.04 -1.99 -3.28
C LEU A 107 4.12 -3.49 -3.59
N VAL A 108 4.01 -3.89 -4.86
CA VAL A 108 4.18 -5.28 -5.30
C VAL A 108 5.59 -5.81 -5.01
N GLU A 109 6.62 -5.01 -5.23
CA GLU A 109 8.00 -5.37 -4.87
C GLU A 109 8.15 -5.64 -3.37
N ILE A 110 7.51 -4.82 -2.52
CA ILE A 110 7.51 -5.00 -1.06
C ILE A 110 6.73 -6.26 -0.64
N LEU A 111 5.63 -6.59 -1.31
CA LEU A 111 4.90 -7.85 -1.05
C LEU A 111 5.79 -9.07 -1.23
N GLY A 112 6.65 -9.07 -2.26
CA GLY A 112 7.56 -10.18 -2.57
C GLY A 112 8.80 -10.29 -1.67
N GLN A 113 9.02 -9.35 -0.74
CA GLN A 113 10.18 -9.41 0.15
C GLN A 113 9.93 -10.39 1.30
N THR A 114 10.80 -11.38 1.48
CA THR A 114 10.67 -12.43 2.51
C THR A 114 11.54 -12.19 3.74
N ARG A 115 12.55 -11.30 3.64
CA ARG A 115 13.43 -10.95 4.76
C ARG A 115 12.63 -10.35 5.93
N SER A 116 13.05 -10.66 7.17
CA SER A 116 12.38 -10.21 8.40
C SER A 116 12.33 -8.68 8.50
N GLU A 117 13.37 -7.99 8.03
CA GLU A 117 13.46 -6.52 7.98
C GLU A 117 12.39 -5.86 7.10
N TYR A 118 11.66 -6.63 6.28
CA TYR A 118 10.54 -6.13 5.47
C TYR A 118 9.17 -6.47 6.07
N LYS A 119 9.10 -7.16 7.22
CA LYS A 119 7.84 -7.66 7.77
C LYS A 119 6.78 -6.56 7.91
N LEU A 120 7.09 -5.49 8.64
CA LEU A 120 6.12 -4.42 8.88
C LEU A 120 5.84 -3.61 7.60
N ALA A 121 6.86 -3.37 6.77
CA ALA A 121 6.66 -2.72 5.47
C ALA A 121 5.71 -3.53 4.56
N ARG A 122 5.81 -4.86 4.59
CA ARG A 122 4.94 -5.78 3.84
C ARG A 122 3.51 -5.77 4.37
N GLU A 123 3.34 -5.76 5.69
CA GLU A 123 2.03 -5.60 6.33
C GLU A 123 1.39 -4.25 5.94
N ASN A 124 2.16 -3.15 6.02
CA ASN A 124 1.75 -1.82 5.59
C ASN A 124 1.41 -1.77 4.09
N ALA A 125 2.11 -2.52 3.25
CA ALA A 125 1.85 -2.55 1.81
C ALA A 125 0.50 -3.20 1.51
N VAL A 126 0.15 -4.29 2.20
CA VAL A 126 -1.16 -4.94 2.05
C VAL A 126 -2.29 -3.98 2.43
N VAL A 127 -2.16 -3.28 3.55
CA VAL A 127 -3.20 -2.31 3.96
C VAL A 127 -3.24 -1.07 3.09
N ALA A 128 -2.11 -0.62 2.54
CA ALA A 128 -2.09 0.44 1.54
C ALA A 128 -2.86 0.03 0.28
N ILE A 129 -2.62 -1.17 -0.25
CA ILE A 129 -3.36 -1.70 -1.41
C ILE A 129 -4.86 -1.80 -1.09
N ASN A 130 -5.19 -2.30 0.11
CA ASN A 130 -6.56 -2.38 0.57
C ASN A 130 -7.24 -1.00 0.67
N GLY A 131 -6.51 0.00 1.18
CA GLY A 131 -6.97 1.39 1.28
C GLY A 131 -7.15 2.05 -0.08
N ILE A 132 -6.24 1.80 -1.03
CA ILE A 132 -6.38 2.26 -2.42
C ILE A 132 -7.62 1.66 -3.06
N ALA A 133 -7.89 0.37 -2.85
CA ALA A 133 -9.07 -0.30 -3.43
C ALA A 133 -10.38 0.09 -2.74
N PHE A 134 -10.36 0.41 -1.45
CA PHE A 134 -11.58 0.68 -0.67
C PHE A 134 -12.31 1.93 -1.17
N GLY A 135 -13.47 1.79 -1.80
CA GLY A 135 -14.23 2.93 -2.34
C GLY A 135 -13.48 3.67 -3.45
N ALA A 136 -12.66 2.95 -4.22
CA ALA A 136 -12.13 3.41 -5.49
C ALA A 136 -13.19 3.28 -6.58
N ASP A 137 -12.95 3.90 -7.74
CA ASP A 137 -13.81 3.70 -8.90
C ASP A 137 -13.34 2.52 -9.77
N THR A 138 -14.16 2.17 -10.76
CA THR A 138 -13.91 1.02 -11.63
C THR A 138 -12.59 1.13 -12.41
N GLU A 139 -12.15 2.34 -12.79
CA GLU A 139 -10.86 2.53 -13.46
C GLU A 139 -9.70 2.06 -12.58
N VAL A 140 -9.66 2.50 -11.32
CA VAL A 140 -8.63 2.10 -10.36
C VAL A 140 -8.72 0.60 -10.06
N LEU A 141 -9.92 0.05 -9.85
CA LEU A 141 -10.08 -1.37 -9.49
C LEU A 141 -9.64 -2.30 -10.64
N LYS A 142 -10.05 -2.01 -11.88
CA LYS A 142 -9.60 -2.75 -13.07
C LYS A 142 -8.08 -2.67 -13.23
N GLY A 143 -7.53 -1.46 -13.08
CA GLY A 143 -6.09 -1.25 -13.18
C GLY A 143 -5.28 -1.97 -12.08
N LEU A 144 -5.79 -2.05 -10.85
CA LEU A 144 -5.18 -2.85 -9.78
C LEU A 144 -5.22 -4.35 -10.10
N PHE A 145 -6.34 -4.83 -10.66
CA PHE A 145 -6.48 -6.22 -11.06
C PHE A 145 -5.48 -6.61 -12.16
N GLU A 146 -5.35 -5.77 -13.20
CA GLU A 146 -4.45 -5.98 -14.32
C GLU A 146 -2.97 -5.75 -13.98
N HIS A 147 -2.67 -5.09 -12.85
CA HIS A 147 -1.30 -4.81 -12.47
C HIS A 147 -0.53 -6.10 -12.21
N LYS A 148 0.48 -6.35 -13.07
CA LYS A 148 1.33 -7.54 -13.01
C LYS A 148 1.84 -7.78 -11.59
N GLY A 149 1.61 -8.99 -11.09
CA GLY A 149 2.11 -9.45 -9.79
C GLY A 149 1.30 -9.01 -8.58
N LEU A 150 0.33 -8.10 -8.69
CA LEU A 150 -0.42 -7.60 -7.54
C LEU A 150 -1.29 -8.69 -6.90
N ILE A 151 -2.17 -9.33 -7.70
CA ILE A 151 -3.02 -10.42 -7.19
C ILE A 151 -2.16 -11.59 -6.71
N ALA A 152 -1.11 -11.95 -7.45
CA ALA A 152 -0.18 -13.02 -7.04
C ALA A 152 0.47 -12.72 -5.68
N GLY A 153 0.99 -11.50 -5.47
CA GLY A 153 1.59 -11.09 -4.21
C GLY A 153 0.60 -11.10 -3.05
N LEU A 154 -0.65 -10.62 -3.26
CA LEU A 154 -1.69 -10.71 -2.23
C LEU A 154 -2.05 -12.17 -1.91
N VAL A 155 -2.10 -13.03 -2.92
CA VAL A 155 -2.32 -14.47 -2.72
C VAL A 155 -1.20 -15.09 -1.91
N GLU A 156 0.07 -14.74 -2.17
CA GLU A 156 1.22 -15.21 -1.38
C GLU A 156 1.07 -14.86 0.11
N ILE A 157 0.61 -13.64 0.45
CA ILE A 157 0.32 -13.23 1.83
C ILE A 157 -0.68 -14.16 2.52
N LEU A 158 -1.71 -14.65 1.81
CA LEU A 158 -2.67 -15.60 2.36
C LEU A 158 -2.03 -16.92 2.84
N GLY A 159 -0.83 -17.22 2.36
CA GLY A 159 -0.09 -18.45 2.67
C GLY A 159 0.80 -18.35 3.89
N LEU A 160 0.96 -17.15 4.44
CA LEU A 160 1.73 -16.94 5.66
C LEU A 160 1.07 -17.70 6.81
N LYS A 161 1.84 -18.56 7.49
CA LYS A 161 1.39 -19.38 8.61
C LYS A 161 1.70 -18.70 9.93
N GLY A 162 0.83 -18.89 10.93
CA GLY A 162 0.95 -18.26 12.25
C GLY A 162 -0.19 -17.30 12.55
N SER A 163 -0.52 -17.14 13.83
CA SER A 163 -1.57 -16.23 14.30
C SER A 163 -1.17 -14.77 14.16
N GLU A 164 0.13 -14.47 14.19
CA GLU A 164 0.69 -13.13 14.01
C GLU A 164 0.39 -12.55 12.62
N TYR A 165 0.15 -13.40 11.61
CA TYR A 165 -0.21 -12.96 10.26
C TYR A 165 -1.73 -12.92 10.02
N LYS A 166 -2.57 -13.18 11.04
CA LYS A 166 -4.03 -13.19 10.89
C LYS A 166 -4.54 -11.88 10.28
N TRP A 167 -4.13 -10.76 10.86
CA TRP A 167 -4.59 -9.43 10.45
C TRP A 167 -4.16 -9.08 9.02
N VAL A 168 -2.92 -9.39 8.63
CA VAL A 168 -2.45 -9.11 7.26
C VAL A 168 -3.13 -10.02 6.24
N ARG A 169 -3.43 -11.28 6.59
CA ARG A 169 -4.24 -12.17 5.73
C ARG A 169 -5.64 -11.62 5.52
N GLU A 170 -6.33 -11.19 6.59
CA GLU A 170 -7.66 -10.59 6.49
C GLU A 170 -7.68 -9.35 5.58
N ASN A 171 -6.66 -8.50 5.68
CA ASN A 171 -6.53 -7.35 4.79
C ASN A 171 -6.23 -7.72 3.34
N ALA A 172 -5.42 -8.76 3.10
CA ALA A 172 -5.18 -9.27 1.74
C ALA A 172 -6.47 -9.84 1.12
N VAL A 173 -7.27 -10.58 1.90
CA VAL A 173 -8.60 -11.07 1.47
C VAL A 173 -9.52 -9.89 1.15
N ALA A 174 -9.57 -8.89 2.02
CA ALA A 174 -10.40 -7.71 1.81
C ALA A 174 -9.99 -6.93 0.55
N ALA A 175 -8.68 -6.79 0.31
CA ALA A 175 -8.15 -6.16 -0.90
C ALA A 175 -8.56 -6.93 -2.17
N ILE A 176 -8.34 -8.26 -2.19
CA ILE A 176 -8.73 -9.11 -3.31
C ILE A 176 -10.24 -8.99 -3.57
N ASN A 177 -11.07 -9.11 -2.53
CA ASN A 177 -12.52 -9.02 -2.66
C ASN A 177 -12.97 -7.66 -3.21
N ARG A 178 -12.35 -6.56 -2.80
CA ARG A 178 -12.68 -5.21 -3.29
C ARG A 178 -12.29 -5.02 -4.73
N ILE A 179 -11.09 -5.46 -5.11
CA ILE A 179 -10.61 -5.44 -6.49
C ILE A 179 -11.53 -6.30 -7.38
N ALA A 180 -12.04 -7.42 -6.86
CA ALA A 180 -12.90 -8.34 -7.57
C ALA A 180 -14.38 -7.91 -7.68
N ASN A 181 -14.94 -7.29 -6.64
CA ASN A 181 -16.39 -7.13 -6.52
C ASN A 181 -17.00 -6.21 -7.58
N ASP A 182 -16.33 -5.10 -7.89
CA ASP A 182 -16.75 -4.13 -8.91
C ASP A 182 -16.06 -4.36 -10.26
N ALA A 183 -15.32 -5.45 -10.38
CA ALA A 183 -14.81 -5.91 -11.66
C ALA A 183 -15.86 -6.79 -12.36
N ASP A 184 -15.77 -6.85 -13.69
CA ASP A 184 -16.67 -7.67 -14.51
C ASP A 184 -16.49 -9.17 -14.24
N ASP A 185 -17.43 -9.97 -14.76
CA ASP A 185 -17.45 -11.42 -14.54
C ASP A 185 -16.20 -12.12 -15.08
N GLU A 186 -15.52 -11.54 -16.08
CA GLU A 186 -14.25 -12.04 -16.63
C GLU A 186 -13.09 -11.87 -15.63
N VAL A 187 -13.03 -10.73 -14.94
CA VAL A 187 -12.08 -10.53 -13.84
C VAL A 187 -12.36 -11.47 -12.67
N LYS A 188 -13.63 -11.68 -12.30
CA LYS A 188 -14.01 -12.65 -11.27
C LYS A 188 -13.64 -14.07 -11.67
N ALA A 189 -13.86 -14.45 -12.92
CA ALA A 189 -13.44 -15.74 -13.47
C ALA A 189 -11.92 -15.90 -13.46
N SER A 190 -11.18 -14.83 -13.74
CA SER A 190 -9.71 -14.83 -13.76
C SER A 190 -9.09 -15.03 -12.37
N LEU A 191 -9.80 -14.75 -11.27
CA LEU A 191 -9.33 -15.12 -9.93
C LEU A 191 -9.22 -16.63 -9.72
N PHE A 192 -10.02 -17.42 -10.43
CA PHE A 192 -9.93 -18.89 -10.42
C PHE A 192 -8.67 -19.41 -11.12
N LEU A 193 -7.96 -18.56 -11.87
CA LEU A 193 -6.65 -18.87 -12.46
C LEU A 193 -5.49 -18.79 -11.45
N PHE A 194 -5.77 -18.48 -10.18
CA PHE A 194 -4.80 -18.56 -9.10
C PHE A 194 -5.07 -19.82 -8.25
N PRO A 195 -4.46 -20.99 -8.56
CA PRO A 195 -4.69 -22.23 -7.82
C PRO A 195 -4.45 -22.10 -6.31
N GLN A 196 -3.51 -21.22 -5.93
CA GLN A 196 -3.21 -20.92 -4.54
C GLN A 196 -4.38 -20.19 -3.84
N LEU A 197 -5.13 -19.33 -4.55
CA LEU A 197 -6.34 -18.71 -4.02
C LEU A 197 -7.43 -19.76 -3.77
N MET A 198 -7.61 -20.69 -4.71
CA MET A 198 -8.56 -21.80 -4.57
C MET A 198 -8.22 -22.71 -3.38
N SER A 199 -6.95 -23.06 -3.19
CA SER A 199 -6.50 -23.83 -2.02
C SER A 199 -6.68 -23.10 -0.68
N ARG A 200 -6.98 -21.80 -0.71
CA ARG A 200 -7.09 -20.92 0.45
C ARG A 200 -8.49 -20.34 0.63
N ILE A 201 -9.44 -20.69 -0.23
CA ILE A 201 -10.86 -20.32 -0.10
C ILE A 201 -11.44 -20.79 1.23
N GLU A 202 -11.01 -21.94 1.74
CA GLU A 202 -11.41 -22.43 3.06
C GLU A 202 -11.01 -21.46 4.19
N VAL A 203 -9.80 -20.88 4.13
CA VAL A 203 -9.34 -19.86 5.10
C VAL A 203 -10.21 -18.59 5.01
N ILE A 204 -10.60 -18.22 3.79
CA ILE A 204 -11.47 -17.06 3.53
C ILE A 204 -12.90 -17.28 4.06
N ILE A 205 -13.43 -18.49 3.89
CA ILE A 205 -14.78 -18.88 4.35
C ILE A 205 -14.81 -19.03 5.88
N VAL A 206 -13.80 -19.64 6.48
CA VAL A 206 -13.71 -19.84 7.95
C VAL A 206 -13.53 -18.52 8.71
N MET A 207 -12.86 -17.52 8.13
CA MET A 207 -12.75 -16.17 8.75
C MET A 207 -14.07 -15.40 8.84
N LYS A 208 -15.15 -15.84 8.17
CA LYS A 208 -16.49 -15.25 8.28
C LYS A 208 -17.34 -15.83 9.42
N THR A 209 -16.87 -16.87 10.11
CA THR A 209 -17.59 -17.46 11.24
C THR A 209 -16.97 -16.96 12.56
N PRO A 210 -17.71 -16.21 13.40
CA PRO A 210 -17.28 -16.01 14.78
C PRO A 210 -17.30 -17.38 15.48
N ILE A 211 -16.22 -17.70 16.19
CA ILE A 211 -16.23 -18.76 17.21
C ILE A 211 -16.92 -18.18 18.45
#